data_AF-A0A5C0UFJ6-F1
#
_entry.id   AF-A0A5C0UFJ6-F1
#
_cell.length_a   1.000
_cell.length_b   1.000
_cell.length_c   1.000
_cell.angle_alpha   90.00
_cell.angle_beta   90.00
_cell.angle_gamma   90.00
#
_symmetry.space_group_name_H-M   'P 1'
#
loop_
_entity.id
_entity.type
_entity.pdbx_description
1 polymer ?
#
loop_
_entity_poly.entity_id
_entity_poly.type
_entity_poly.pdbx_seq_one_letter_code
_entity_poly.pdbx_strand_id
1 'polypeptide(L)'
;MKCSFKAFSLLEISFVLIIASLLMFGGMKGMQLVEKARVYRAASEMRLCLTAIESFKIEYAQHPCISNRFNVNTVVGSSNAGPNQDLQKVLWKNLHKSGLIKSSINSDRQSPLGGSYHVQYSKGFFNIIVGSANDFCNKGVLTGKQVLLMIEYLDLDEEEYEIVTKLGGNCIVLQSLFADSQDRYMIIFKTKEH
;
A
#
# COMPACT_ATOMS: atom_id res chain seq x y z
N MET A 1 -21.24 66.27 -2.32
CA MET A 1 -21.46 64.87 -1.89
C MET A 1 -20.14 64.11 -2.07
N LYS A 2 -19.31 64.02 -1.02
CA LYS A 2 -18.02 63.29 -1.04
C LYS A 2 -18.13 62.08 -0.11
N CYS A 3 -18.92 61.09 -0.51
CA CYS A 3 -18.99 59.78 0.14
C CYS A 3 -19.10 58.74 -0.97
N SER A 4 -17.99 58.12 -1.38
CA SER A 4 -18.09 56.88 -2.18
C SER A 4 -16.78 56.09 -2.24
N PHE A 5 -15.63 56.75 -2.43
CA PHE A 5 -14.37 56.02 -2.70
C PHE A 5 -13.88 55.13 -1.56
N LYS A 6 -13.99 55.57 -0.29
CA LYS A 6 -13.55 54.76 0.86
C LYS A 6 -14.48 53.57 1.13
N ALA A 7 -15.79 53.73 0.93
CA ALA A 7 -16.76 52.65 1.13
C ALA A 7 -16.65 51.60 0.02
N PHE A 8 -16.40 52.03 -1.22
CA PHE A 8 -16.17 51.14 -2.36
C PHE A 8 -14.91 50.29 -2.18
N SER A 9 -13.79 50.91 -1.78
CA SER A 9 -12.53 50.19 -1.53
C SER A 9 -12.65 49.16 -0.38
N LEU A 10 -13.41 49.47 0.67
CA LEU A 10 -13.59 48.56 1.81
C LEU A 10 -14.47 47.36 1.45
N LEU A 11 -15.48 47.58 0.61
CA LEU A 11 -16.36 46.53 0.09
C LEU A 11 -15.63 45.64 -0.93
N GLU A 12 -14.78 46.22 -1.78
CA GLU A 12 -13.96 45.47 -2.73
C GLU A 12 -12.97 44.54 -2.00
N ILE A 13 -12.28 45.04 -0.97
CA ILE A 13 -11.34 44.24 -0.18
C ILE A 13 -12.06 43.13 0.60
N SER A 14 -13.28 43.37 1.10
CA SER A 14 -14.02 42.36 1.86
C SER A 14 -14.49 41.20 0.97
N PHE A 15 -14.96 41.46 -0.25
CA PHE A 15 -15.30 40.39 -1.20
C PHE A 15 -14.07 39.59 -1.63
N VAL A 16 -12.93 40.26 -1.86
CA VAL A 16 -11.68 39.55 -2.19
C VAL A 16 -11.25 38.61 -1.05
N LEU A 17 -11.35 39.06 0.20
CA LEU A 17 -11.02 38.22 1.37
C LEU A 17 -11.98 37.03 1.54
N ILE A 18 -13.27 37.21 1.25
CA ILE A 18 -14.26 36.12 1.28
C ILE A 18 -13.92 35.07 0.23
N ILE A 19 -13.66 35.48 -1.01
CA ILE A 19 -13.33 34.56 -2.10
C ILE A 19 -12.02 33.81 -1.80
N ALA A 20 -11.00 34.52 -1.33
CA ALA A 20 -9.73 33.90 -0.94
C ALA A 20 -9.90 32.85 0.17
N SER A 21 -10.74 33.15 1.16
CA SER A 21 -11.04 32.22 2.25
C SER A 21 -11.74 30.96 1.73
N LEU A 22 -12.77 31.11 0.88
CA LEU A 22 -13.47 29.97 0.29
C LEU A 22 -12.54 29.08 -0.55
N LEU A 23 -11.65 29.69 -1.33
CA LEU A 23 -10.68 28.95 -2.14
C LEU A 23 -9.69 28.15 -1.27
N MET A 24 -9.21 28.74 -0.17
CA MET A 24 -8.33 28.02 0.77
C MET A 24 -9.04 26.84 1.43
N PHE A 25 -10.26 27.03 1.93
CA PHE A 25 -11.04 25.94 2.55
C PHE A 25 -11.40 24.84 1.54
N GLY A 26 -11.76 25.21 0.31
CA GLY A 26 -12.06 24.26 -0.77
C GLY A 26 -10.84 23.43 -1.15
N GLY A 27 -9.67 24.06 -1.29
CA GLY A 27 -8.40 23.38 -1.61
C GLY A 27 -8.00 22.35 -0.56
N MET A 28 -8.12 22.69 0.73
CA MET A 28 -7.78 21.76 1.82
C MET A 28 -8.63 20.48 1.79
N LYS A 29 -9.94 20.60 1.59
CA LYS A 29 -10.82 19.43 1.46
C LYS A 29 -10.53 18.62 0.19
N GLY A 30 -10.21 19.29 -0.91
CA GLY A 30 -9.83 18.64 -2.16
C GLY A 30 -8.59 17.75 -1.99
N MET A 31 -7.55 18.25 -1.32
CA MET A 31 -6.34 17.48 -1.03
C MET A 31 -6.63 16.25 -0.17
N GLN A 32 -7.47 16.37 0.85
CA GLN A 32 -7.85 15.24 1.71
C GLN A 32 -8.63 14.16 0.93
N LEU A 33 -9.52 14.55 0.03
CA LEU A 33 -10.26 13.59 -0.81
C LEU A 33 -9.33 12.83 -1.77
N VAL A 34 -8.39 13.53 -2.39
CA VAL A 34 -7.38 12.91 -3.26
C VAL A 34 -6.51 11.93 -2.47
N GLU A 35 -6.10 12.30 -1.25
CA GLU A 35 -5.34 11.40 -0.38
C GLU A 35 -6.13 10.14 -0.04
N LYS A 36 -7.38 10.27 0.40
CA LYS A 36 -8.26 9.12 0.67
C LYS A 36 -8.44 8.23 -0.55
N ALA A 37 -8.66 8.80 -1.74
CA ALA A 37 -8.79 8.04 -2.98
C ALA A 37 -7.52 7.25 -3.32
N ARG A 38 -6.33 7.82 -3.07
CA ARG A 38 -5.05 7.09 -3.25
C ARG A 38 -4.91 5.94 -2.27
N VAL A 39 -5.29 6.15 -1.01
CA VAL A 39 -5.25 5.10 0.02
C VAL A 39 -6.20 3.96 -0.32
N TYR A 40 -7.45 4.30 -0.67
CA TYR A 40 -8.45 3.33 -1.10
C TYR A 40 -7.98 2.51 -2.30
N ARG A 41 -7.41 3.17 -3.32
CA ARG A 41 -6.85 2.48 -4.49
C ARG A 41 -5.72 1.53 -4.10
N ALA A 42 -4.82 1.96 -3.20
CA ALA A 42 -3.71 1.13 -2.74
C ALA A 42 -4.19 -0.10 -1.96
N ALA A 43 -5.21 0.04 -1.11
CA ALA A 43 -5.84 -1.06 -0.39
C ALA A 43 -6.54 -2.04 -1.34
N SER A 44 -7.29 -1.52 -2.32
CA SER A 44 -7.94 -2.34 -3.36
C SER A 44 -6.93 -3.13 -4.19
N GLU A 45 -5.83 -2.49 -4.62
CA GLU A 45 -4.75 -3.18 -5.34
C GLU A 45 -4.09 -4.28 -4.50
N MET A 46 -3.92 -4.03 -3.20
CA MET A 46 -3.38 -5.01 -2.26
C MET A 46 -4.30 -6.21 -2.08
N ARG A 47 -5.61 -5.99 -1.92
CA ARG A 47 -6.63 -7.04 -1.84
C ARG A 47 -6.64 -7.89 -3.11
N LEU A 48 -6.58 -7.25 -4.28
CA LEU A 48 -6.47 -7.96 -5.57
C LEU A 48 -5.22 -8.84 -5.65
N CYS A 49 -4.09 -8.38 -5.10
CA CYS A 49 -2.87 -9.18 -5.08
C CYS A 49 -3.00 -10.40 -4.16
N LEU A 50 -3.57 -10.23 -2.96
CA LEU A 50 -3.84 -11.33 -2.03
C LEU A 50 -4.79 -12.35 -2.65
N THR A 51 -5.92 -11.90 -3.21
CA THR A 51 -6.88 -12.78 -3.90
C THR A 51 -6.23 -13.53 -5.07
N ALA A 52 -5.35 -12.88 -5.85
CA ALA A 52 -4.65 -13.53 -6.95
C ALA A 52 -3.66 -14.60 -6.45
N ILE A 53 -2.96 -14.36 -5.34
CA ILE A 53 -2.07 -15.37 -4.75
C ILE A 53 -2.87 -16.58 -4.27
N GLU A 54 -3.97 -16.35 -3.56
CA GLU A 54 -4.85 -17.44 -3.11
C GLU A 54 -5.48 -18.20 -4.27
N SER A 55 -5.97 -17.50 -5.29
CA SER A 55 -6.52 -18.13 -6.50
C SER A 55 -5.47 -19.01 -7.20
N PHE A 56 -4.22 -18.54 -7.28
CA PHE A 56 -3.12 -19.30 -7.84
C PHE A 56 -2.86 -20.59 -7.03
N LYS A 57 -2.88 -20.49 -5.70
CA LYS A 57 -2.71 -21.65 -4.81
C LYS A 57 -3.83 -22.67 -5.00
N ILE A 58 -5.09 -22.20 -5.06
CA ILE A 58 -6.25 -23.06 -5.27
C ILE A 58 -6.17 -23.77 -6.63
N GLU A 59 -5.84 -23.05 -7.69
CA GLU A 59 -5.82 -23.59 -9.05
C GLU A 59 -4.64 -24.56 -9.30
N TYR A 60 -3.48 -24.29 -8.68
CA TYR A 60 -2.24 -24.98 -9.00
C TYR A 60 -1.63 -25.79 -7.86
N ALA A 61 -2.26 -25.80 -6.68
CA ALA A 61 -1.78 -26.46 -5.47
C ALA A 61 -0.33 -26.10 -5.11
N GLN A 62 0.14 -24.92 -5.54
CA GLN A 62 1.51 -24.45 -5.36
C GLN A 62 1.50 -22.95 -5.11
N HIS A 63 2.44 -22.47 -4.29
CA HIS A 63 2.59 -21.04 -4.09
C HIS A 63 3.32 -20.38 -5.28
N PRO A 64 2.88 -19.21 -5.78
CA PRO A 64 3.44 -18.59 -6.98
C PRO A 64 4.93 -18.22 -6.86
N CYS A 65 5.48 -17.97 -5.67
CA CYS A 65 6.92 -17.72 -5.51
C CYS A 65 7.82 -18.96 -5.71
N ILE A 66 7.29 -20.16 -5.48
CA ILE A 66 8.05 -21.43 -5.54
C ILE A 66 7.60 -22.33 -6.70
N SER A 67 6.54 -21.94 -7.40
CA SER A 67 5.99 -22.73 -8.49
C SER A 67 6.91 -22.69 -9.72
N ASN A 68 7.29 -23.87 -10.20
CA ASN A 68 8.00 -24.03 -11.48
C ASN A 68 7.04 -24.27 -12.65
N ARG A 69 5.72 -24.14 -12.44
CA ARG A 69 4.70 -24.52 -13.43
C ARG A 69 4.89 -23.85 -14.78
N PHE A 70 5.36 -22.61 -14.78
CA PHE A 70 5.55 -21.82 -15.99
C PHE A 70 7.01 -21.66 -16.43
N ASN A 71 7.89 -22.57 -15.99
CA ASN A 71 9.33 -22.53 -16.21
C ASN A 71 9.91 -21.14 -15.88
N VAL A 72 9.46 -20.62 -14.74
CA VAL A 72 9.97 -19.39 -14.17
C VAL A 72 10.93 -19.82 -13.08
N ASN A 73 12.21 -19.43 -13.21
CA ASN A 73 13.27 -19.78 -12.27
C ASN A 73 12.76 -19.66 -10.84
N THR A 74 12.56 -20.79 -10.17
CA THR A 74 12.03 -20.81 -8.82
C THR A 74 13.09 -20.29 -7.88
N VAL A 75 12.74 -19.30 -7.06
CA VAL A 75 13.64 -18.78 -6.03
C VAL A 75 13.22 -19.45 -4.72
N VAL A 76 13.91 -20.53 -4.37
CA VAL A 76 13.78 -21.14 -3.04
C VAL A 76 14.49 -20.20 -2.06
N GLY A 77 13.73 -19.61 -1.15
CA GLY A 77 14.20 -18.52 -0.28
C GLY A 77 15.45 -18.88 0.51
N SER A 78 16.51 -18.10 0.34
CA SER A 78 17.55 -17.98 1.36
C SER A 78 16.92 -17.30 2.58
N SER A 79 16.92 -18.00 3.72
CA SER A 79 16.21 -17.64 4.95
C SER A 79 16.70 -16.36 5.63
N ASN A 80 17.72 -15.67 5.09
CA ASN A 80 18.46 -14.61 5.79
C ASN A 80 18.65 -13.29 5.03
N ALA A 81 18.04 -13.06 3.87
CA ALA A 81 18.39 -11.89 3.05
C ALA A 81 17.16 -11.10 2.54
N GLY A 82 16.72 -10.10 3.32
CA GLY A 82 15.95 -8.93 2.85
C GLY A 82 14.74 -9.19 1.93
N PRO A 83 14.17 -8.13 1.33
CA PRO A 83 13.28 -8.29 0.18
C PRO A 83 14.12 -8.76 -1.01
N ASN A 84 14.01 -10.05 -1.34
CA ASN A 84 14.72 -10.63 -2.46
C ASN A 84 14.03 -10.20 -3.77
N GLN A 85 14.62 -9.25 -4.49
CA GLN A 85 14.07 -8.70 -5.74
C GLN A 85 13.74 -9.78 -6.77
N ASP A 86 14.44 -10.92 -6.73
CA ASP A 86 14.17 -12.05 -7.61
C ASP A 86 12.88 -12.78 -7.26
N LEU A 87 12.56 -12.91 -5.96
CA LEU A 87 11.32 -13.54 -5.50
C LEU A 87 10.09 -12.75 -5.95
N GLN A 88 10.17 -11.42 -5.85
CA GLN A 88 9.11 -10.52 -6.29
C GLN A 88 8.88 -10.62 -7.81
N LYS A 89 9.95 -10.66 -8.61
CA LYS A 89 9.85 -10.86 -10.07
C LYS A 89 9.21 -12.21 -10.42
N VAL A 90 9.61 -13.28 -9.73
CA VAL A 90 9.05 -14.62 -9.94
C VAL A 90 7.56 -14.66 -9.60
N LEU A 91 7.18 -14.08 -8.46
CA LEU A 91 5.78 -13.96 -8.04
C LEU A 91 4.93 -13.29 -9.12
N TRP A 92 5.30 -12.05 -9.51
CA TRP A 92 4.51 -11.30 -10.47
C TRP A 92 4.48 -11.96 -11.84
N LYS A 93 5.59 -12.59 -12.26
CA LYS A 93 5.64 -13.34 -13.52
C LYS A 93 4.71 -14.55 -13.52
N ASN A 94 4.65 -15.31 -12.42
CA ASN A 94 3.76 -16.46 -12.29
C ASN A 94 2.28 -16.01 -12.21
N LEU A 95 1.98 -14.94 -11.48
CA LEU A 95 0.63 -14.36 -11.45
C LEU A 95 0.20 -13.76 -12.79
N HIS A 96 1.13 -13.22 -13.57
CA HIS A 96 0.84 -12.74 -14.92
C HIS A 96 0.62 -13.91 -15.89
N LYS A 97 1.49 -14.93 -15.88
CA LYS A 97 1.37 -16.09 -16.77
C LYS A 97 0.13 -16.94 -16.50
N SER A 98 -0.38 -16.94 -15.28
CA SER A 98 -1.65 -17.57 -14.91
C SER A 98 -2.88 -16.75 -15.34
N GLY A 99 -2.71 -15.51 -15.80
CA GLY A 99 -3.81 -14.64 -16.19
C GLY A 99 -4.57 -14.02 -15.01
N LEU A 100 -4.14 -14.25 -13.77
CA LEU A 100 -4.77 -13.70 -12.56
C LEU A 100 -4.48 -12.20 -12.40
N ILE A 101 -3.38 -11.70 -12.99
CA ILE A 101 -3.04 -10.27 -12.99
C ILE A 101 -2.58 -9.85 -14.39
N LYS A 102 -3.04 -8.69 -14.87
CA LYS A 102 -2.65 -8.11 -16.18
C LYS A 102 -1.33 -7.33 -16.18
N SER A 103 -0.59 -7.31 -15.07
CA SER A 103 0.53 -6.38 -14.85
C SER A 103 1.84 -6.87 -15.44
N SER A 104 2.66 -5.92 -15.91
CA SER A 104 3.98 -6.13 -16.53
C SER A 104 4.93 -6.97 -15.68
N ILE A 105 5.72 -7.80 -16.37
CA ILE A 105 6.55 -8.89 -15.85
C ILE A 105 7.85 -8.40 -15.18
N ASN A 106 8.25 -7.14 -15.42
CA ASN A 106 9.64 -6.69 -15.22
C ASN A 106 9.82 -5.47 -14.30
N SER A 107 8.77 -4.95 -13.69
CA SER A 107 8.88 -3.76 -12.83
C SER A 107 8.18 -3.98 -11.50
N ASP A 108 8.85 -3.59 -10.41
CA ASP A 108 8.23 -3.50 -9.10
C ASP A 108 6.90 -2.76 -9.22
N ARG A 109 5.82 -3.39 -8.74
CA ARG A 109 4.50 -2.79 -8.80
C ARG A 109 4.50 -1.55 -7.92
N GLN A 110 4.34 -0.38 -8.52
CA GLN A 110 4.34 0.88 -7.79
C GLN A 110 3.04 1.06 -7.02
N SER A 111 3.15 1.55 -5.79
CA SER A 111 1.99 1.87 -4.98
C SER A 111 1.43 3.26 -5.36
N PRO A 112 0.10 3.44 -5.42
CA PRO A 112 -0.53 4.76 -5.58
C PRO A 112 -0.14 5.78 -4.50
N LEU A 113 0.37 5.31 -3.36
CA LEU A 113 0.84 6.12 -2.23
C LEU A 113 2.31 6.53 -2.35
N GLY A 114 2.97 6.10 -3.43
CA GLY A 114 4.42 6.18 -3.61
C GLY A 114 5.12 4.90 -3.14
N GLY A 115 6.31 4.66 -3.67
CA GLY A 115 7.06 3.42 -3.41
C GLY A 115 6.52 2.23 -4.21
N SER A 116 6.76 1.03 -3.71
CA SER A 116 6.44 -0.22 -4.40
C SER A 116 6.00 -1.32 -3.43
N TYR A 117 5.29 -2.32 -3.97
CA TYR A 117 4.82 -3.50 -3.23
C TYR A 117 5.88 -4.59 -3.26
N HIS A 118 6.51 -4.86 -2.13
CA HIS A 118 7.54 -5.90 -2.00
C HIS A 118 6.95 -7.13 -1.37
N VAL A 119 7.39 -8.28 -1.88
CA VAL A 119 7.02 -9.57 -1.29
C VAL A 119 8.26 -10.24 -0.78
N GLN A 120 8.21 -10.64 0.49
CA GLN A 120 9.27 -11.38 1.15
C GLN A 120 8.68 -12.68 1.69
N TYR A 121 9.41 -13.78 1.56
CA TYR A 121 9.07 -15.02 2.24
C TYR A 121 10.04 -15.20 3.41
N SER A 122 9.53 -15.23 4.64
CA SER A 122 10.35 -15.39 5.83
C SER A 122 9.65 -16.28 6.84
N LYS A 123 10.32 -17.36 7.28
CA LYS A 123 9.83 -18.27 8.33
C LYS A 123 8.43 -18.88 8.06
N GLY A 124 8.09 -19.15 6.80
CA GLY A 124 6.75 -19.66 6.43
C GLY A 124 5.68 -18.58 6.27
N PHE A 125 6.04 -17.31 6.45
CA PHE A 125 5.15 -16.17 6.24
C PHE A 125 5.42 -15.51 4.90
N PHE A 126 4.35 -15.17 4.20
CA PHE A 126 4.40 -14.28 3.04
C PHE A 126 4.12 -12.86 3.49
N ASN A 127 5.15 -12.04 3.36
CA ASN A 127 5.11 -10.66 3.80
C ASN A 127 4.87 -9.76 2.60
N ILE A 128 3.76 -9.02 2.59
CA ILE A 128 3.58 -7.93 1.62
C ILE A 128 3.93 -6.62 2.33
N ILE A 129 4.96 -5.96 1.81
CA ILE A 129 5.54 -4.74 2.38
C ILE A 129 5.27 -3.59 1.42
N VAL A 130 4.68 -2.51 1.94
CA VAL A 130 4.56 -1.25 1.19
C VAL A 130 5.66 -0.31 1.66
N GLY A 131 6.62 -0.02 0.80
CA GLY A 131 7.83 0.72 1.18
C GLY A 131 8.57 1.37 0.00
N SER A 132 9.67 2.06 0.31
CA SER A 132 10.45 2.80 -0.69
C SER A 132 11.23 1.86 -1.58
N ALA A 133 11.11 1.99 -2.91
CA ALA A 133 11.73 1.12 -3.92
C ALA A 133 13.25 0.90 -3.74
N ASN A 134 13.95 1.83 -3.08
CA ASN A 134 15.41 1.78 -2.91
C ASN A 134 15.86 1.44 -1.48
N ASP A 135 14.97 1.49 -0.48
CA ASP A 135 15.35 1.29 0.93
C ASP A 135 14.14 0.88 1.79
N PHE A 136 13.77 -0.39 1.68
CA PHE A 136 12.63 -0.99 2.39
C PHE A 136 12.88 -1.14 3.88
N CYS A 137 14.14 -1.25 4.30
CA CYS A 137 14.48 -1.50 5.69
C CYS A 137 14.43 -0.21 6.51
N ASN A 138 14.81 0.93 5.92
CA ASN A 138 15.04 2.14 6.69
C ASN A 138 14.12 3.32 6.33
N LYS A 139 13.40 3.28 5.19
CA LYS A 139 12.53 4.39 4.78
C LYS A 139 11.08 3.98 4.58
N GLY A 140 10.25 4.32 5.56
CA GLY A 140 8.80 4.27 5.41
C GLY A 140 8.31 5.29 4.39
N VAL A 141 7.25 4.95 3.66
CA VAL A 141 6.64 5.83 2.65
C VAL A 141 5.30 6.37 3.13
N LEU A 142 4.63 5.62 4.01
CA LEU A 142 3.29 5.91 4.47
C LEU A 142 3.31 6.84 5.67
N THR A 143 2.30 7.69 5.81
CA THR A 143 2.05 8.38 7.09
C THR A 143 1.26 7.46 8.01
N GLY A 144 1.33 7.67 9.33
CA GLY A 144 0.52 6.88 10.28
C GLY A 144 -0.98 6.93 9.97
N LYS A 145 -1.47 8.10 9.51
CA LYS A 145 -2.87 8.28 9.08
C LYS A 145 -3.21 7.42 7.85
N GLN A 146 -2.32 7.33 6.88
CA GLN A 146 -2.52 6.50 5.69
C GLN A 146 -2.56 5.01 6.04
N VAL A 147 -1.74 4.56 7.00
CA VAL A 147 -1.77 3.16 7.44
C VAL A 147 -3.10 2.83 8.13
N LEU A 148 -3.59 3.68 9.03
CA LEU A 148 -4.89 3.48 9.67
C LEU A 148 -6.04 3.41 8.65
N LEU A 149 -6.05 4.31 7.68
CA LEU A 149 -7.04 4.29 6.60
C LEU A 149 -6.90 3.04 5.71
N MET A 150 -5.68 2.54 5.47
CA MET A 150 -5.50 1.28 4.73
C MET A 150 -6.06 0.09 5.50
N ILE A 151 -5.84 0.02 6.82
CA ILE A 151 -6.39 -1.03 7.67
C ILE A 151 -7.91 -1.02 7.57
N GLU A 152 -8.52 0.15 7.74
CA GLU A 152 -9.98 0.35 7.62
C GLU A 152 -10.52 -0.10 6.25
N TYR A 153 -9.83 0.22 5.15
CA TYR A 153 -10.28 -0.18 3.81
C TYR A 153 -9.98 -1.61 3.41
N LEU A 154 -9.00 -2.26 4.05
CA LEU A 154 -8.75 -3.67 3.79
C LEU A 154 -9.88 -4.53 4.33
N ASP A 155 -10.66 -4.02 5.28
CA ASP A 155 -11.85 -4.69 5.86
C ASP A 155 -11.48 -6.11 6.27
N LEU A 156 -10.33 -6.23 6.94
CA LEU A 156 -9.89 -7.49 7.54
C LEU A 156 -10.74 -7.68 8.78
N ASP A 157 -11.32 -8.85 8.97
CA ASP A 157 -12.09 -9.14 10.18
C ASP A 157 -11.15 -9.01 11.40
N GLU A 158 -11.59 -8.39 12.50
CA GLU A 158 -10.75 -8.16 13.69
C GLU A 158 -10.23 -9.48 14.31
N GLU A 159 -10.89 -10.61 14.03
CA GLU A 159 -10.44 -11.95 14.42
C GLU A 159 -9.32 -12.49 13.52
N GLU A 160 -9.14 -11.93 12.33
CA GLU A 160 -8.21 -12.39 11.30
C GLU A 160 -6.84 -11.74 11.37
N TYR A 161 -6.63 -10.69 12.19
CA TYR A 161 -5.32 -10.05 12.29
C TYR A 161 -4.93 -9.61 13.69
N GLU A 162 -3.65 -9.80 14.02
CA GLU A 162 -3.04 -9.18 15.18
C GLU A 162 -2.27 -7.93 14.73
N ILE A 163 -2.61 -6.76 15.30
CA ILE A 163 -1.76 -5.57 15.17
C ILE A 163 -0.55 -5.77 16.09
N VAL A 164 0.51 -6.33 15.53
CA VAL A 164 1.80 -6.42 16.24
C VAL A 164 2.44 -5.04 16.19
N THR A 165 1.99 -4.19 17.13
CA THR A 165 2.47 -2.82 17.24
C THR A 165 3.88 -2.84 17.83
N LYS A 166 4.83 -2.24 17.11
CA LYS A 166 6.27 -2.06 17.47
C LYS A 166 7.15 -3.32 17.38
N LEU A 167 7.49 -3.71 16.15
CA LEU A 167 8.89 -4.08 15.89
C LEU A 167 9.71 -2.78 15.84
N GLY A 168 10.26 -2.37 16.99
CA GLY A 168 11.31 -1.35 17.12
C GLY A 168 11.28 -0.20 16.10
N GLY A 169 10.34 0.74 16.25
CA GLY A 169 10.30 2.00 15.50
C GLY A 169 9.75 1.88 14.07
N ASN A 170 8.58 2.50 13.84
CA ASN A 170 8.08 2.88 12.51
C ASN A 170 7.50 1.79 11.60
N CYS A 171 7.18 0.61 12.14
CA CYS A 171 6.49 -0.45 11.40
C CYS A 171 5.18 -0.83 12.11
N ILE A 172 4.08 -0.85 11.35
CA ILE A 172 2.83 -1.46 11.74
C ILE A 172 2.74 -2.78 11.00
N VAL A 173 2.74 -3.88 11.74
CA VAL A 173 2.61 -5.22 11.19
C VAL A 173 1.19 -5.69 11.47
N LEU A 174 0.45 -6.00 10.42
CA LEU A 174 -0.77 -6.80 10.51
C LEU A 174 -0.39 -8.23 10.18
N GLN A 175 -0.43 -9.11 11.16
CA GLN A 175 -0.24 -10.53 10.91
C GLN A 175 -1.60 -11.17 10.75
N SER A 176 -1.87 -11.75 9.58
CA SER A 176 -3.08 -12.53 9.38
C SER A 176 -2.97 -13.89 10.09
N LEU A 177 -3.99 -14.22 10.86
CA LEU A 177 -4.11 -15.38 11.74
C LEU A 177 -4.82 -16.57 11.07
N PHE A 178 -4.69 -16.76 9.74
CA PHE A 178 -5.10 -18.03 9.12
C PHE A 178 -4.26 -19.18 9.69
N ALA A 179 -4.77 -19.80 10.74
CA ALA A 179 -4.10 -20.85 11.51
C ALA A 179 -4.22 -22.24 10.86
N ASP A 180 -5.10 -22.39 9.86
CA ASP A 180 -5.49 -23.70 9.33
C ASP A 180 -4.87 -24.05 7.96
N SER A 181 -4.17 -23.11 7.34
CA SER A 181 -3.35 -23.36 6.15
C SER A 181 -1.88 -23.06 6.48
N GLN A 182 -0.97 -23.91 6.03
CA GLN A 182 0.49 -23.83 6.29
C GLN A 182 1.14 -22.48 5.90
N ASP A 183 0.41 -21.55 5.29
CA ASP A 183 0.90 -20.23 4.92
C ASP A 183 0.11 -19.13 5.66
N ARG A 184 0.82 -18.36 6.50
CA ARG A 184 0.29 -17.16 7.15
C ARG A 184 0.74 -15.93 6.37
N TYR A 185 -0.15 -14.98 6.10
CA TYR A 185 0.22 -13.70 5.49
C TYR A 185 0.56 -12.69 6.56
N MET A 186 1.59 -11.89 6.34
CA MET A 186 1.94 -10.78 7.22
C MET A 186 2.06 -9.50 6.39
N ILE A 187 1.14 -8.58 6.59
CA ILE A 187 1.18 -7.28 5.93
C ILE A 187 2.03 -6.34 6.79
N ILE A 188 3.10 -5.79 6.23
CA ILE A 188 3.96 -4.85 6.94
C ILE A 188 3.84 -3.47 6.30
N PHE A 189 3.32 -2.52 7.07
CA PHE A 189 3.31 -1.11 6.70
C PHE A 189 4.47 -0.40 7.38
N LYS A 190 5.28 0.32 6.61
CA LYS A 190 6.32 1.19 7.15
C LYS A 190 5.94 2.66 7.09
N THR A 191 5.98 3.31 8.25
CA THR A 191 5.64 4.71 8.39
C THR A 191 6.87 5.60 8.25
N LYS A 192 6.71 6.79 7.67
CA LYS A 192 7.73 7.86 7.68
C LYS A 192 8.04 8.27 9.12
N GLU A 193 9.32 8.47 9.42
CA GLU A 193 9.73 9.18 10.63
C GLU A 193 9.29 10.66 10.51
N HIS A 194 8.78 11.19 11.62
CA HIS A 194 8.60 12.63 11.83
C HIS A 194 9.71 13.15 12.72
#